data_AF-A0A967F6A8-F1
#
_entry.id   AF-A0A967F6A8-F1
#
_cell.length_a   1.000
_cell.length_b   1.000
_cell.length_c   1.000
_cell.angle_alpha   90.00
_cell.angle_beta   90.00
_cell.angle_gamma   90.00
#
_symmetry.space_group_name_H-M   'P 1'
#
loop_
_entity.id
_entity.type
_entity.pdbx_description
1 polymer ?
#
loop_
_entity_poly.entity_id
_entity_poly.type
_entity_poly.pdbx_seq_one_letter_code
_entity_poly.pdbx_strand_id
1 'polypeptide(L)'
;MPDYRAMEASEGGVLLGDVRPGGPADLAGISGGDTIVSMAGTVIENLYDMTFALQDNKPGETIEVAVLRDGERLSLRATLGDRAKMGRAPAAAAEQSPHGPAPGAEAEPEQKPVSVGDKAHDFAVPAFYENRPGVDFEVGAGRPFGISNDREMHFADVRQLTFAGENAEAYFSPDGTKLIYQATTEPGACDQQYILDLATGETALVSSGKGRTTCGYYDFPEADRIVFASTESGGEECPPPPDYSMGYVWAVYDSFELYEAGVDGSGLRRLTDSPGYDAEATWCHRGGKFVFTSVRDGDLDLYEMNEAGEVRRLTEEAGYDGGAFYSPDCSEIVWRASRPQGQALEDYQRLLGQALVRPSVMELFVMDADGGNARQLTSNGAANFGPYFHPDGQRIIFSSNAGTGHDREFELFMIDKTTLETEQVTHSRGFDGFPQFSPDGEWLVWASNRADPDGRSTNLFIARWVE
;
A
#
# COMPACT_ATOMS: atom_id res chain seq x y z
N MET A 1 5.70 26.23 8.85
CA MET A 1 6.42 24.99 9.17
C MET A 1 5.69 24.37 10.34
N PRO A 2 5.07 23.20 10.17
CA PRO A 2 4.39 22.51 11.26
C PRO A 2 5.36 22.25 12.42
N ASP A 3 4.89 22.39 13.66
CA ASP A 3 5.65 21.95 14.83
C ASP A 3 5.41 20.45 15.06
N TYR A 4 6.37 19.63 14.63
CA TYR A 4 6.30 18.17 14.71
C TYR A 4 6.45 17.62 16.14
N ARG A 5 6.72 18.46 17.15
CA ARG A 5 6.81 18.02 18.55
C ARG A 5 5.45 17.88 19.23
N ALA A 6 4.38 18.33 18.56
CA ALA A 6 3.01 18.32 19.05
C ALA A 6 2.10 17.33 18.27
N MET A 7 2.66 16.22 17.76
CA MET A 7 1.90 15.20 17.01
C MET A 7 0.78 14.52 17.82
N GLU A 8 0.70 14.76 19.14
CA GLU A 8 -0.36 14.29 20.03
C GLU A 8 -1.38 15.40 20.41
N ALA A 9 -1.55 16.46 19.61
CA ALA A 9 -2.49 17.52 19.96
C ALA A 9 -3.95 17.01 19.92
N SER A 10 -4.42 16.53 21.06
CA SER A 10 -5.77 16.08 21.39
C SER A 10 -6.88 17.15 21.22
N GLU A 11 -6.57 18.32 20.67
CA GLU A 11 -7.49 19.47 20.56
C GLU A 11 -7.83 19.88 19.12
N GLY A 12 -7.31 19.18 18.11
CA GLY A 12 -7.59 19.46 16.69
C GLY A 12 -6.84 20.69 16.13
N GLY A 13 -6.28 20.54 14.94
CA GLY A 13 -5.53 21.59 14.23
C GLY A 13 -4.04 21.35 14.18
N VAL A 14 -3.35 22.08 13.30
CA VAL A 14 -1.89 21.99 13.12
C VAL A 14 -1.21 23.25 13.62
N LEU A 15 -0.48 23.13 14.73
CA LEU A 15 0.35 24.22 15.26
C LEU A 15 1.54 24.50 14.33
N LEU A 16 1.73 25.76 13.99
CA LEU A 16 2.88 26.23 13.22
C LEU A 16 3.98 26.67 14.17
N GLY A 17 5.12 25.99 14.16
CA GLY A 17 6.28 26.42 14.94
C GLY A 17 6.88 27.73 14.41
N ASP A 18 6.82 27.94 13.09
CA ASP A 18 7.33 29.15 12.43
C ASP A 18 6.76 29.32 11.01
N VAL A 19 6.86 30.52 10.44
CA VAL A 19 6.45 30.85 9.07
C VAL A 19 7.62 31.49 8.31
N ARG A 20 7.86 31.00 7.09
CA ARG A 20 8.96 31.50 6.24
C ARG A 20 8.71 32.97 5.84
N PRO A 21 9.62 33.91 6.15
CA PRO A 21 9.48 35.32 5.74
C PRO A 21 9.37 35.47 4.22
N GLY A 22 8.43 36.29 3.76
CA GLY A 22 8.09 36.48 2.34
C GLY A 22 7.42 35.29 1.66
N GLY A 23 7.08 34.23 2.42
CA GLY A 23 6.37 33.06 1.91
C GLY A 23 4.85 33.26 1.86
N PRO A 24 4.09 32.36 1.20
CA PRO A 24 2.64 32.42 1.09
C PRO A 24 1.89 32.67 2.40
N ALA A 25 2.30 31.98 3.46
CA ALA A 25 1.69 32.11 4.78
C ALA A 25 2.00 33.47 5.44
N ASP A 26 3.25 33.95 5.34
CA ASP A 26 3.65 35.28 5.87
C ASP A 26 2.91 36.41 5.15
N LEU A 27 2.83 36.33 3.82
CA LEU A 27 2.10 37.29 2.99
C LEU A 27 0.59 37.28 3.27
N ALA A 28 0.04 36.15 3.73
CA ALA A 28 -1.35 36.01 4.16
C ALA A 28 -1.58 36.49 5.60
N GLY A 29 -0.53 36.87 6.34
CA GLY A 29 -0.60 37.30 7.73
C GLY A 29 -0.67 36.14 8.75
N ILE A 30 -0.35 34.91 8.31
CA ILE A 30 -0.19 33.74 9.19
C ILE A 30 1.19 33.81 9.84
N SER A 31 1.27 33.54 11.13
CA SER A 31 2.47 33.69 11.96
C SER A 31 2.86 32.37 12.64
N GLY A 32 4.13 32.24 13.04
CA GLY A 32 4.53 31.20 13.99
C GLY A 32 3.74 31.33 15.30
N GLY A 33 3.29 30.21 15.84
CA GLY A 33 2.38 30.12 16.99
C GLY A 33 0.90 29.99 16.62
N ASP A 34 0.53 30.17 15.34
CA ASP A 34 -0.85 29.93 14.89
C ASP A 34 -1.15 28.42 14.78
N THR A 35 -2.38 28.04 15.12
CA THR A 35 -2.90 26.68 14.82
C THR A 35 -3.84 26.75 13.63
N ILE A 36 -3.50 26.10 12.52
CA ILE A 36 -4.40 25.99 11.36
C ILE A 36 -5.51 24.99 11.70
N VAL A 37 -6.77 25.42 11.59
CA VAL A 37 -7.95 24.62 11.92
C VAL A 37 -8.88 24.39 10.73
N SER A 38 -8.71 25.15 9.64
CA SER A 38 -9.38 24.88 8.37
C SER A 38 -8.60 25.50 7.21
N MET A 39 -8.66 24.88 6.05
CA MET A 39 -8.02 25.36 4.83
C MET A 39 -8.76 24.85 3.60
N ALA A 40 -9.04 25.73 2.63
CA ALA A 40 -9.75 25.40 1.40
C ALA A 40 -11.11 24.67 1.61
N GLY A 41 -11.80 24.96 2.72
CA GLY A 41 -13.06 24.30 3.08
C GLY A 41 -12.89 22.95 3.79
N THR A 42 -11.67 22.42 3.88
CA THR A 42 -11.32 21.24 4.68
C THR A 42 -11.12 21.63 6.14
N VAL A 43 -11.65 20.84 7.08
CA VAL A 43 -11.33 20.97 8.51
C VAL A 43 -9.95 20.34 8.73
N ILE A 44 -9.06 21.05 9.41
CA ILE A 44 -7.71 20.56 9.68
C ILE A 44 -7.68 20.08 11.12
N GLU A 45 -7.59 18.77 11.34
CA GLU A 45 -7.48 18.18 12.68
C GLU A 45 -6.04 17.74 12.97
N ASN A 46 -5.32 17.31 11.93
CA ASN A 46 -3.93 16.88 12.02
C ASN A 46 -3.13 17.27 10.75
N LEU A 47 -1.86 16.88 10.72
CA LEU A 47 -0.95 17.22 9.62
C LEU A 47 -1.37 16.60 8.27
N TYR A 48 -2.04 15.44 8.30
CA TYR A 48 -2.52 14.77 7.09
C TYR A 48 -3.61 15.62 6.41
N ASP A 49 -4.56 16.15 7.17
CA ASP A 49 -5.62 17.01 6.62
C ASP A 49 -5.04 18.28 5.99
N MET A 50 -4.05 18.89 6.66
CA MET A 50 -3.39 20.10 6.15
C MET A 50 -2.65 19.81 4.85
N THR A 51 -1.93 18.68 4.78
CA THR A 51 -1.18 18.27 3.60
C THR A 51 -2.13 17.95 2.44
N PHE A 52 -3.23 17.26 2.70
CA PHE A 52 -4.27 16.96 1.73
C PHE A 52 -4.90 18.24 1.16
N ALA A 53 -5.32 19.17 2.01
CA ALA A 53 -5.90 20.45 1.59
C ALA A 53 -4.93 21.28 0.73
N LEU A 54 -3.62 21.22 0.99
CA LEU A 54 -2.61 21.87 0.14
C LEU A 54 -2.43 21.17 -1.22
N GLN A 55 -2.58 19.84 -1.28
CA GLN A 55 -2.38 19.05 -2.49
C GLN A 55 -3.58 19.07 -3.45
N ASP A 56 -4.80 19.25 -2.94
CA ASP A 56 -6.01 19.34 -3.76
C ASP A 56 -6.15 20.71 -4.47
N ASN A 57 -5.32 21.69 -4.07
CA ASN A 57 -5.32 23.04 -4.63
C ASN A 57 -4.03 23.31 -5.41
N LYS A 58 -4.12 24.10 -6.49
CA LYS A 58 -2.98 24.30 -7.40
C LYS A 58 -2.06 25.44 -6.91
N PRO A 59 -0.74 25.38 -7.13
CA PRO A 59 0.13 26.53 -6.94
C PRO A 59 -0.39 27.76 -7.71
N GLY A 60 -0.47 28.91 -7.03
CA GLY A 60 -1.05 30.16 -7.53
C GLY A 60 -2.53 30.36 -7.18
N GLU A 61 -3.21 29.36 -6.63
CA GLU A 61 -4.59 29.45 -6.16
C GLU A 61 -4.69 30.18 -4.81
N THR A 62 -5.67 31.07 -4.66
CA THR A 62 -5.95 31.76 -3.39
C THR A 62 -7.06 31.06 -2.62
N ILE A 63 -6.69 30.39 -1.54
CA ILE A 63 -7.61 29.63 -0.67
C ILE A 63 -7.91 30.39 0.63
N GLU A 64 -9.05 30.09 1.24
CA GLU A 64 -9.32 30.52 2.62
C GLU A 64 -8.58 29.62 3.62
N VAL A 65 -8.03 30.22 4.67
CA VAL A 65 -7.36 29.53 5.78
C VAL A 65 -7.89 30.10 7.08
N ALA A 66 -8.39 29.25 7.96
CA ALA A 66 -8.75 29.63 9.32
C ALA A 66 -7.65 29.20 10.29
N VAL A 67 -7.19 30.13 11.12
CA VAL A 67 -6.22 29.88 12.18
C VAL A 67 -6.77 30.27 13.54
N LEU A 68 -6.30 29.60 14.59
CA LEU A 68 -6.44 30.06 15.97
C LEU A 68 -5.15 30.78 16.36
N ARG A 69 -5.28 32.03 16.80
CA ARG A 69 -4.20 32.84 17.37
C ARG A 69 -4.64 33.33 18.73
N ASP A 70 -3.90 32.96 19.77
CA ASP A 70 -4.23 33.29 21.16
C ASP A 70 -5.68 32.91 21.56
N GLY A 71 -6.21 31.83 20.96
CA GLY A 71 -7.58 31.33 21.19
C GLY A 71 -8.67 32.01 20.35
N GLU A 72 -8.35 33.02 19.55
CA GLU A 72 -9.30 33.68 18.63
C GLU A 72 -9.19 33.11 17.22
N ARG A 73 -10.33 32.85 16.57
CA ARG A 73 -10.40 32.34 15.20
C ARG A 73 -10.29 33.49 14.20
N LEU A 74 -9.25 33.45 13.37
CA LEU A 74 -9.00 34.38 12.27
C LEU A 74 -9.22 33.66 10.94
N SER A 75 -9.91 34.32 10.00
CA SER A 75 -10.06 33.83 8.62
C SER A 75 -9.21 34.68 7.69
N LEU A 76 -8.28 34.04 7.00
CA LEU A 76 -7.24 34.63 6.17
C LEU A 76 -7.34 34.07 4.74
N ARG A 77 -6.69 34.72 3.78
CA ARG A 77 -6.61 34.25 2.40
C ARG A 77 -5.16 34.08 1.99
N ALA A 78 -4.76 32.86 1.67
CA ALA A 78 -3.39 32.53 1.30
C ALA A 78 -3.32 32.11 -0.17
N THR A 79 -2.36 32.67 -0.91
CA THR A 79 -2.11 32.25 -2.30
C THR A 79 -0.99 31.22 -2.32
N LEU A 80 -1.29 30.00 -2.72
CA LEU A 80 -0.37 28.87 -2.64
C LEU A 80 0.88 29.09 -3.50
N GLY A 81 2.05 28.78 -2.93
CA GLY A 81 3.34 28.91 -3.61
C GLY A 81 3.76 27.64 -4.33
N ASP A 82 4.51 27.79 -5.43
CA ASP A 82 5.13 26.67 -6.17
C ASP A 82 6.46 26.27 -5.51
N ARG A 83 6.50 25.04 -4.96
CA ARG A 83 7.65 24.53 -4.21
C ARG A 83 8.91 24.35 -5.08
N ALA A 84 8.75 24.15 -6.41
CA ALA A 84 9.87 24.04 -7.34
C ALA A 84 10.55 25.40 -7.61
N LYS A 85 9.84 26.51 -7.44
CA LYS A 85 10.36 27.88 -7.68
C LYS A 85 10.92 28.55 -6.42
N MET A 86 10.66 28.00 -5.23
CA MET A 86 10.97 28.69 -3.97
C MET A 86 12.35 28.36 -3.35
N GLY A 87 13.15 27.49 -3.96
CA GLY A 87 14.52 27.15 -3.53
C GLY A 87 14.60 26.49 -2.14
N ARG A 88 15.55 25.56 -1.94
CA ARG A 88 15.85 25.02 -0.59
C ARG A 88 16.51 26.13 0.25
N ALA A 89 16.00 26.35 1.46
CA ALA A 89 16.69 27.17 2.46
C ALA A 89 17.93 26.41 2.98
N PRO A 90 19.02 27.11 3.33
CA PRO A 90 20.23 26.47 3.84
C PRO A 90 19.96 25.84 5.22
N ALA A 91 20.47 24.61 5.41
CA ALA A 91 20.46 23.94 6.70
C ALA A 91 21.20 24.79 7.74
N ALA A 92 20.61 24.96 8.92
CA ALA A 92 21.27 25.56 10.06
C ALA A 92 22.55 24.76 10.38
N ALA A 93 23.66 25.47 10.55
CA ALA A 93 25.00 24.92 10.69
C ALA A 93 25.09 23.95 11.88
N ALA A 94 25.37 22.68 11.60
CA ALA A 94 25.93 21.76 12.58
C ALA A 94 27.42 22.09 12.74
N GLU A 95 27.85 22.25 13.98
CA GLU A 95 29.22 22.55 14.38
C GLU A 95 30.20 21.47 13.88
N GLN A 96 31.33 21.93 13.35
CA GLN A 96 32.41 21.11 12.82
C GLN A 96 33.14 20.35 13.94
N SER A 97 33.47 19.09 13.68
CA SER A 97 34.61 18.43 14.33
C SER A 97 35.50 17.74 13.29
N PRO A 98 36.82 17.65 13.52
CA PRO A 98 37.81 17.86 12.47
C PRO A 98 38.52 16.56 12.07
N HIS A 99 38.46 16.20 10.80
CA HIS A 99 39.55 15.44 10.17
C HIS A 99 39.81 15.99 8.77
N GLY A 100 41.08 16.37 8.54
CA GLY A 100 41.52 17.15 7.40
C GLY A 100 41.60 16.38 6.09
N PRO A 101 41.74 17.08 4.95
CA PRO A 101 41.58 16.50 3.63
C PRO A 101 42.93 16.07 3.03
N ALA A 102 42.88 15.06 2.16
CA ALA A 102 43.86 14.86 1.08
C ALA A 102 43.24 13.93 -0.01
N PRO A 103 43.79 13.83 -1.23
CA PRO A 103 43.37 14.65 -2.37
C PRO A 103 43.09 13.84 -3.64
N GLY A 104 42.58 14.51 -4.68
CA GLY A 104 42.86 14.15 -6.08
C GLY A 104 41.77 13.37 -6.80
N ALA A 105 40.93 14.11 -7.52
CA ALA A 105 40.11 13.56 -8.59
C ALA A 105 41.01 13.25 -9.80
N GLU A 106 41.02 11.99 -10.22
CA GLU A 106 41.39 11.57 -11.57
C GLU A 106 40.16 10.91 -12.20
N ALA A 107 39.85 11.31 -13.43
CA ALA A 107 38.74 10.79 -14.23
C ALA A 107 39.25 9.73 -15.19
N GLU A 108 38.61 8.55 -15.26
CA GLU A 108 38.54 7.61 -16.39
C GLU A 108 37.48 6.51 -16.07
N PRO A 109 37.05 5.65 -17.02
CA PRO A 109 36.36 5.91 -18.29
C PRO A 109 35.00 5.16 -18.35
N GLU A 110 34.23 5.31 -19.45
CA GLU A 110 32.96 4.60 -19.70
C GLU A 110 33.04 3.09 -19.38
N GLN A 111 32.22 2.62 -18.44
CA GLN A 111 32.08 1.19 -18.13
C GLN A 111 30.99 0.56 -19.01
N LYS A 112 31.39 -0.49 -19.73
CA LYS A 112 30.50 -1.44 -20.40
C LYS A 112 29.69 -2.23 -19.38
N PRO A 113 28.49 -2.74 -19.74
CA PRO A 113 27.61 -3.45 -18.82
C PRO A 113 28.32 -4.65 -18.18
N VAL A 114 28.25 -4.70 -16.85
CA VAL A 114 28.76 -5.80 -16.03
C VAL A 114 27.78 -6.97 -16.15
N SER A 115 28.27 -8.14 -16.57
CA SER A 115 27.53 -9.39 -16.43
C SER A 115 27.46 -9.75 -14.95
N VAL A 116 26.30 -9.55 -14.32
CA VAL A 116 26.01 -10.09 -12.98
C VAL A 116 25.86 -11.60 -13.14
N GLY A 117 26.72 -12.36 -12.47
CA GLY A 117 26.63 -13.83 -12.45
C GLY A 117 25.47 -14.25 -11.55
N ASP A 118 24.61 -15.12 -12.08
CA ASP A 118 23.49 -15.72 -11.36
C ASP A 118 24.03 -16.54 -10.18
N LYS A 119 23.90 -16.02 -8.96
CA LYS A 119 23.95 -16.86 -7.76
C LYS A 119 22.55 -17.43 -7.59
N ALA A 120 22.42 -18.75 -7.79
CA ALA A 120 21.20 -19.47 -7.47
C ALA A 120 20.80 -19.22 -6.01
N HIS A 121 19.52 -18.96 -5.79
CA HIS A 121 18.90 -18.78 -4.47
C HIS A 121 19.18 -20.00 -3.58
N ASP A 122 19.88 -19.82 -2.44
CA ASP A 122 20.36 -20.92 -1.56
C ASP A 122 19.37 -21.24 -0.41
N PHE A 123 18.09 -20.92 -0.58
CA PHE A 123 17.01 -21.38 0.30
C PHE A 123 16.28 -22.54 -0.36
N ALA A 124 15.95 -23.57 0.43
CA ALA A 124 15.13 -24.66 -0.06
C ALA A 124 13.73 -24.12 -0.38
N VAL A 125 13.46 -23.88 -1.67
CA VAL A 125 12.11 -23.69 -2.20
C VAL A 125 11.24 -24.81 -1.61
N PRO A 126 10.17 -24.49 -0.83
CA PRO A 126 9.35 -25.53 -0.21
C PRO A 126 8.96 -26.60 -1.22
N ALA A 127 8.98 -27.89 -0.84
CA ALA A 127 8.77 -29.02 -1.77
C ALA A 127 7.51 -28.92 -2.65
N PHE A 128 6.54 -28.11 -2.23
CA PHE A 128 5.35 -27.73 -3.00
C PHE A 128 5.64 -26.97 -4.30
N TYR A 129 6.69 -26.14 -4.31
CA TYR A 129 7.11 -25.29 -5.41
C TYR A 129 8.22 -25.94 -6.28
N GLU A 130 8.66 -27.15 -5.93
CA GLU A 130 9.59 -27.93 -6.77
C GLU A 130 8.95 -28.29 -8.12
N ASN A 131 9.70 -28.09 -9.22
CA ASN A 131 9.32 -28.43 -10.62
C ASN A 131 8.18 -27.61 -11.25
N ARG A 132 7.87 -26.43 -10.72
CA ARG A 132 7.02 -25.44 -11.41
C ARG A 132 7.86 -24.63 -12.40
N PRO A 133 7.29 -24.01 -13.46
CA PRO A 133 8.06 -23.26 -14.45
C PRO A 133 8.64 -21.98 -13.81
N GLY A 134 9.76 -22.13 -13.09
CA GLY A 134 10.48 -21.05 -12.42
C GLY A 134 11.72 -20.60 -13.19
N VAL A 135 12.81 -21.35 -13.12
CA VAL A 135 14.14 -20.92 -13.59
C VAL A 135 14.27 -20.53 -15.08
N ASP A 136 13.45 -21.10 -15.96
CA ASP A 136 13.53 -20.88 -17.42
C ASP A 136 12.32 -20.10 -17.97
N PHE A 137 11.46 -19.57 -17.10
CA PHE A 137 10.26 -18.85 -17.54
C PHE A 137 10.62 -17.47 -18.12
N GLU A 138 10.43 -17.31 -19.43
CA GLU A 138 10.58 -16.02 -20.09
C GLU A 138 9.30 -15.19 -19.97
N VAL A 139 9.38 -14.07 -19.26
CA VAL A 139 8.30 -13.07 -19.21
C VAL A 139 8.25 -12.30 -20.54
N GLY A 140 7.34 -12.73 -21.42
CA GLY A 140 7.06 -12.04 -22.69
C GLY A 140 6.12 -10.83 -22.53
N ALA A 141 5.32 -10.78 -21.46
CA ALA A 141 4.42 -9.68 -21.17
C ALA A 141 5.13 -8.34 -20.94
N GLY A 142 4.43 -7.25 -21.22
CA GLY A 142 4.93 -5.91 -20.95
C GLY A 142 6.11 -5.47 -21.82
N ARG A 143 6.86 -4.48 -21.33
CA ARG A 143 8.04 -3.91 -22.00
C ARG A 143 9.18 -3.73 -20.99
N PRO A 144 10.45 -3.92 -21.39
CA PRO A 144 11.59 -3.58 -20.56
C PRO A 144 11.50 -2.13 -20.06
N PHE A 145 11.76 -1.93 -18.77
CA PHE A 145 11.76 -0.64 -18.12
C PHE A 145 13.20 -0.26 -17.77
N GLY A 146 13.78 0.65 -18.56
CA GLY A 146 15.22 0.96 -18.52
C GLY A 146 15.65 2.01 -17.49
N ILE A 147 14.74 2.53 -16.67
CA ILE A 147 15.10 3.49 -15.60
C ILE A 147 15.46 2.66 -14.36
N SER A 148 16.75 2.63 -14.04
CA SER A 148 17.28 1.98 -12.84
C SER A 148 17.67 3.00 -11.77
N ASN A 149 17.67 2.56 -10.53
CA ASN A 149 18.24 3.28 -9.41
C ASN A 149 19.32 2.39 -8.76
N ASP A 150 20.55 2.89 -8.66
CA ASP A 150 21.69 2.09 -8.19
C ASP A 150 21.55 1.58 -6.74
N ARG A 151 20.58 2.10 -5.98
CA ARG A 151 20.26 1.61 -4.64
C ARG A 151 19.28 0.43 -4.64
N GLU A 152 18.56 0.21 -5.72
CA GLU A 152 17.61 -0.91 -5.88
C GLU A 152 18.38 -2.16 -6.34
N MET A 153 19.18 -2.70 -5.42
CA MET A 153 20.14 -3.76 -5.70
C MET A 153 19.53 -5.14 -5.96
N HIS A 154 18.25 -5.33 -5.63
CA HIS A 154 17.56 -6.61 -5.77
C HIS A 154 16.85 -6.80 -7.11
N PHE A 155 16.89 -5.81 -8.02
CA PHE A 155 16.17 -5.89 -9.28
C PHE A 155 17.07 -6.09 -10.49
N ALA A 156 16.78 -7.15 -11.24
CA ALA A 156 17.26 -7.37 -12.59
C ALA A 156 16.07 -7.41 -13.57
N ASP A 157 16.33 -7.08 -14.83
CA ASP A 157 15.39 -7.29 -15.94
C ASP A 157 13.98 -6.70 -15.71
N VAL A 158 13.90 -5.49 -15.12
CA VAL A 158 12.63 -4.83 -14.79
C VAL A 158 11.78 -4.63 -16.05
N ARG A 159 10.49 -4.95 -15.96
CA ARG A 159 9.49 -4.77 -17.02
C ARG A 159 8.25 -4.06 -16.47
N GLN A 160 7.68 -3.17 -17.27
CA GLN A 160 6.35 -2.61 -17.04
C GLN A 160 5.31 -3.48 -17.75
N LEU A 161 4.30 -3.96 -17.02
CA LEU A 161 3.29 -4.90 -17.51
C LEU A 161 2.02 -4.19 -17.99
N THR A 162 1.58 -3.12 -17.31
CA THR A 162 0.40 -2.33 -17.69
C THR A 162 0.77 -0.90 -18.06
N PHE A 163 -0.07 -0.24 -18.86
CA PHE A 163 0.26 1.08 -19.45
C PHE A 163 -0.89 2.10 -19.39
N ALA A 164 -1.96 1.78 -18.67
CA ALA A 164 -3.16 2.60 -18.54
C ALA A 164 -3.97 2.17 -17.32
N GLY A 165 -4.90 3.04 -16.91
CA GLY A 165 -5.77 2.80 -15.77
C GLY A 165 -5.06 2.93 -14.43
N GLU A 166 -5.72 2.43 -13.39
CA GLU A 166 -5.16 2.21 -12.06
C GLU A 166 -5.12 0.71 -11.81
N ASN A 167 -3.94 0.17 -11.54
CA ASN A 167 -3.71 -1.26 -11.37
C ASN A 167 -3.05 -1.51 -10.00
N ALA A 168 -3.51 -2.51 -9.28
CA ALA A 168 -3.03 -2.81 -7.94
C ALA A 168 -3.13 -4.32 -7.65
N GLU A 169 -2.46 -4.74 -6.57
CA GLU A 169 -2.68 -6.05 -5.93
C GLU A 169 -2.63 -7.21 -6.92
N ALA A 170 -1.51 -7.31 -7.64
CA ALA A 170 -1.26 -8.39 -8.57
C ALA A 170 -0.66 -9.60 -7.84
N TYR A 171 -1.25 -10.77 -8.06
CA TYR A 171 -0.84 -12.01 -7.41
C TYR A 171 -0.62 -13.15 -8.40
N PHE A 172 0.50 -13.85 -8.28
CA PHE A 172 0.90 -15.00 -9.07
C PHE A 172 -0.08 -16.17 -8.90
N SER A 173 -0.37 -16.81 -10.03
CA SER A 173 -0.93 -18.16 -10.04
C SER A 173 0.04 -19.14 -9.36
N PRO A 174 -0.47 -20.26 -8.82
CA PRO A 174 0.37 -21.29 -8.20
C PRO A 174 1.54 -21.77 -9.07
N ASP A 175 1.39 -21.79 -10.40
CA ASP A 175 2.43 -22.18 -11.34
C ASP A 175 3.37 -21.03 -11.76
N GLY A 176 3.14 -19.80 -11.29
CA GLY A 176 3.94 -18.62 -11.60
C GLY A 176 3.73 -18.03 -13.00
N THR A 177 2.82 -18.57 -13.83
CA THR A 177 2.71 -18.16 -15.24
C THR A 177 1.71 -17.04 -15.51
N LYS A 178 0.84 -16.72 -14.53
CA LYS A 178 -0.19 -15.69 -14.64
C LYS A 178 -0.24 -14.82 -13.40
N LEU A 179 -0.84 -13.63 -13.57
CA LEU A 179 -1.18 -12.72 -12.48
C LEU A 179 -2.70 -12.51 -12.48
N ILE A 180 -3.36 -12.65 -11.33
CA ILE A 180 -4.65 -12.00 -11.10
C ILE A 180 -4.37 -10.61 -10.54
N TYR A 181 -5.10 -9.59 -10.97
CA TYR A 181 -4.92 -8.23 -10.46
C TYR A 181 -6.21 -7.41 -10.57
N GLN A 182 -6.28 -6.39 -9.71
CA GLN A 182 -7.36 -5.43 -9.73
C GLN A 182 -7.01 -4.27 -10.68
N ALA A 183 -7.97 -3.84 -11.49
CA ALA A 183 -7.81 -2.62 -12.28
C ALA A 183 -9.09 -1.81 -12.49
N THR A 184 -8.92 -0.48 -12.47
CA THR A 184 -9.85 0.50 -13.04
C THR A 184 -9.33 0.93 -14.41
N THR A 185 -9.99 0.48 -15.48
CA THR A 185 -9.54 0.69 -16.87
C THR A 185 -10.03 2.00 -17.49
N GLU A 186 -11.09 2.58 -16.95
CA GLU A 186 -11.67 3.85 -17.41
C GLU A 186 -11.94 4.81 -16.24
N PRO A 187 -11.77 6.13 -16.40
CA PRO A 187 -12.04 7.09 -15.34
C PRO A 187 -13.48 7.00 -14.82
N GLY A 188 -13.63 6.75 -13.52
CA GLY A 188 -14.94 6.63 -12.87
C GLY A 188 -15.58 5.25 -12.97
N ALA A 189 -14.95 4.28 -13.64
CA ALA A 189 -15.38 2.89 -13.62
C ALA A 189 -15.05 2.22 -12.28
N CYS A 190 -15.65 1.06 -12.07
CA CYS A 190 -15.38 0.21 -10.93
C CYS A 190 -14.05 -0.51 -11.11
N ASP A 191 -13.36 -0.75 -10.01
CA ASP A 191 -12.29 -1.73 -9.99
C ASP A 191 -12.85 -3.12 -10.34
N GLN A 192 -12.21 -3.81 -11.27
CA GLN A 192 -12.56 -5.16 -11.72
C GLN A 192 -11.35 -6.10 -11.62
N GLN A 193 -11.59 -7.40 -11.63
CA GLN A 193 -10.54 -8.42 -11.62
C GLN A 193 -10.17 -8.85 -13.03
N TYR A 194 -8.87 -8.89 -13.29
CA TYR A 194 -8.28 -9.32 -14.55
C TYR A 194 -7.24 -10.39 -14.32
N ILE A 195 -7.07 -11.28 -15.30
CA ILE A 195 -5.94 -12.21 -15.36
C ILE A 195 -5.03 -11.80 -16.53
N LEU A 196 -3.75 -11.64 -16.24
CA LEU A 196 -2.67 -11.40 -17.20
C LEU A 196 -1.82 -12.67 -17.36
N ASP A 197 -1.67 -13.14 -18.59
CA ASP A 197 -0.72 -14.18 -18.95
C ASP A 197 0.69 -13.59 -19.13
N LEU A 198 1.67 -14.04 -18.32
CA LEU A 198 3.00 -13.44 -18.31
C LEU A 198 3.85 -13.80 -19.53
N ALA A 199 3.53 -14.90 -20.24
CA ALA A 199 4.26 -15.31 -21.43
C ALA A 199 3.83 -14.49 -22.66
N THR A 200 2.54 -14.20 -22.78
CA THR A 200 1.95 -13.57 -23.97
C THR A 200 1.60 -12.10 -23.78
N GLY A 201 1.35 -11.67 -22.53
CA GLY A 201 0.76 -10.39 -22.21
C GLY A 201 -0.75 -10.30 -22.47
N GLU A 202 -1.41 -11.41 -22.79
CA GLU A 202 -2.87 -11.43 -22.94
C GLU A 202 -3.55 -11.16 -21.60
N THR A 203 -4.60 -10.35 -21.62
CA THR A 203 -5.36 -9.96 -20.43
C THR A 203 -6.85 -10.22 -20.64
N ALA A 204 -7.51 -10.80 -19.65
CA ALA A 204 -8.95 -11.06 -19.67
C ALA A 204 -9.62 -10.54 -18.39
N LEU A 205 -10.80 -9.93 -18.53
CA LEU A 205 -11.72 -9.64 -17.43
C LEU A 205 -12.27 -10.96 -16.88
N VAL A 206 -12.18 -11.18 -15.57
CA VAL A 206 -12.64 -12.41 -14.89
C VAL A 206 -13.70 -12.17 -13.82
N SER A 207 -13.96 -10.91 -13.45
CA SER A 207 -15.17 -10.53 -12.72
C SER A 207 -16.34 -10.23 -13.68
N SER A 208 -17.54 -10.05 -13.13
CA SER A 208 -18.78 -9.86 -13.91
C SER A 208 -18.89 -8.53 -14.65
N GLY A 209 -18.01 -7.57 -14.36
CA GLY A 209 -18.15 -6.17 -14.79
C GLY A 209 -19.12 -5.35 -13.95
N LYS A 210 -19.67 -5.91 -12.86
CA LYS A 210 -20.67 -5.30 -11.99
C LYS A 210 -20.12 -5.11 -10.58
N GLY A 211 -20.57 -4.03 -9.93
CA GLY A 211 -20.10 -3.66 -8.60
C GLY A 211 -18.60 -3.34 -8.59
N ARG A 212 -18.11 -2.82 -7.46
CA ARG A 212 -16.66 -2.67 -7.26
C ARG A 212 -16.10 -3.98 -6.73
N THR A 213 -14.96 -4.40 -7.27
CA THR A 213 -14.19 -5.53 -6.74
C THR A 213 -13.01 -5.05 -5.89
N THR A 214 -12.49 -5.91 -5.03
CA THR A 214 -11.17 -5.77 -4.35
C THR A 214 -10.26 -6.94 -4.72
N CYS A 215 -9.03 -6.96 -4.21
CA CYS A 215 -8.00 -7.98 -4.47
C CYS A 215 -8.57 -9.38 -4.73
N GLY A 216 -8.23 -9.94 -5.89
CA GLY A 216 -8.51 -11.33 -6.23
C GLY A 216 -7.32 -12.23 -5.91
N TYR A 217 -7.55 -13.52 -5.67
CA TYR A 217 -6.52 -14.49 -5.37
C TYR A 217 -6.86 -15.85 -5.98
N TYR A 218 -5.86 -16.64 -6.37
CA TYR A 218 -6.10 -17.98 -6.89
C TYR A 218 -6.43 -18.97 -5.78
N ASP A 219 -7.22 -19.99 -6.10
CA ASP A 219 -7.20 -21.20 -5.30
C ASP A 219 -5.93 -22.02 -5.56
N PHE A 220 -5.56 -22.84 -4.59
CA PHE A 220 -4.31 -23.59 -4.60
C PHE A 220 -4.53 -25.04 -4.17
N PRO A 221 -3.73 -25.98 -4.73
CA PRO A 221 -2.74 -25.79 -5.81
C PRO A 221 -3.28 -25.69 -7.24
N GLU A 222 -4.56 -25.96 -7.46
CA GLU A 222 -5.12 -26.27 -8.78
C GLU A 222 -5.15 -25.09 -9.75
N ALA A 223 -5.30 -23.86 -9.24
CA ALA A 223 -5.40 -22.64 -10.05
C ALA A 223 -6.54 -22.67 -11.07
N ASP A 224 -7.65 -23.35 -10.78
CA ASP A 224 -8.81 -23.41 -11.66
C ASP A 224 -9.91 -22.42 -11.25
N ARG A 225 -9.81 -21.86 -10.04
CA ARG A 225 -10.70 -20.83 -9.52
C ARG A 225 -9.95 -19.64 -8.95
N ILE A 226 -10.71 -18.57 -8.79
CA ILE A 226 -10.31 -17.34 -8.14
C ILE A 226 -11.31 -16.98 -7.05
N VAL A 227 -10.84 -16.37 -5.98
CA VAL A 227 -11.65 -15.71 -4.96
C VAL A 227 -11.41 -14.21 -5.03
N PHE A 228 -12.44 -13.40 -4.88
CA PHE A 228 -12.35 -11.94 -4.79
C PHE A 228 -13.57 -11.39 -4.06
N ALA A 229 -13.52 -10.14 -3.59
CA ALA A 229 -14.70 -9.49 -3.04
C ALA A 229 -15.37 -8.61 -4.09
N SER A 230 -16.70 -8.50 -4.04
CA SER A 230 -17.47 -7.63 -4.92
C SER A 230 -18.68 -7.01 -4.22
N THR A 231 -19.04 -5.78 -4.60
CA THR A 231 -20.29 -5.13 -4.17
C THR A 231 -21.49 -5.47 -5.05
N GLU A 232 -21.38 -6.39 -6.02
CA GLU A 232 -22.46 -6.63 -7.00
C GLU A 232 -23.78 -7.11 -6.37
N SER A 233 -23.72 -7.71 -5.17
CA SER A 233 -24.90 -8.10 -4.37
C SER A 233 -25.72 -6.88 -3.92
N GLY A 234 -25.05 -5.74 -3.70
CA GLY A 234 -25.68 -4.46 -3.36
C GLY A 234 -26.15 -3.65 -4.56
N GLY A 235 -25.69 -3.99 -5.78
CA GLY A 235 -26.09 -3.35 -7.02
C GLY A 235 -25.03 -3.46 -8.11
N GLU A 236 -25.45 -3.30 -9.38
CA GLU A 236 -24.52 -3.42 -10.52
C GLU A 236 -23.56 -2.23 -10.65
N GLU A 237 -23.94 -1.07 -10.09
CA GLU A 237 -23.20 0.19 -10.20
C GLU A 237 -22.07 0.29 -9.17
N CYS A 238 -21.10 1.15 -9.46
CA CYS A 238 -20.04 1.45 -8.50
C CYS A 238 -20.61 2.16 -7.28
N PRO A 239 -20.30 1.68 -6.06
CA PRO A 239 -20.66 2.42 -4.87
C PRO A 239 -19.98 3.80 -4.88
N PRO A 240 -20.66 4.84 -4.36
CA PRO A 240 -20.14 6.20 -4.39
C PRO A 240 -18.83 6.29 -3.60
N PRO A 241 -17.84 7.09 -4.06
CA PRO A 241 -16.61 7.29 -3.30
C PRO A 241 -16.92 7.89 -1.92
N PRO A 242 -16.06 7.65 -0.91
CA PRO A 242 -16.24 8.27 0.40
C PRO A 242 -16.15 9.79 0.31
N ASP A 243 -16.77 10.49 1.26
CA ASP A 243 -16.68 11.94 1.37
C ASP A 243 -15.30 12.35 1.89
N TYR A 244 -14.44 12.79 0.96
CA TYR A 244 -13.07 13.23 1.25
C TYR A 244 -12.97 14.54 2.05
N SER A 245 -14.09 15.22 2.35
CA SER A 245 -14.06 16.32 3.33
C SER A 245 -13.71 15.83 4.74
N MET A 246 -13.84 14.52 5.01
CA MET A 246 -13.37 13.84 6.21
C MET A 246 -11.90 13.42 6.16
N GLY A 247 -11.13 13.94 5.19
CA GLY A 247 -9.72 13.60 4.97
C GLY A 247 -9.53 12.29 4.22
N TYR A 248 -8.33 11.70 4.31
CA TYR A 248 -8.02 10.43 3.66
C TYR A 248 -8.66 9.26 4.41
N VAL A 249 -9.82 8.83 3.92
CA VAL A 249 -10.60 7.69 4.46
C VAL A 249 -10.87 6.68 3.36
N TRP A 250 -10.98 5.41 3.74
CA TRP A 250 -11.41 4.33 2.88
C TRP A 250 -12.83 3.93 3.21
N ALA A 251 -13.60 3.62 2.17
CA ALA A 251 -14.95 3.10 2.31
C ALA A 251 -14.91 1.59 2.58
N VAL A 252 -15.56 1.19 3.65
CA VAL A 252 -15.80 -0.20 4.07
C VAL A 252 -17.22 -0.54 3.64
N TYR A 253 -17.46 -0.58 2.33
CA TYR A 253 -18.82 -0.72 1.79
C TYR A 253 -19.50 -1.97 2.37
N ASP A 254 -20.73 -1.78 2.85
CA ASP A 254 -21.55 -2.79 3.53
C ASP A 254 -22.15 -3.86 2.61
N SER A 255 -21.77 -3.82 1.34
CA SER A 255 -22.20 -4.72 0.28
C SER A 255 -21.06 -5.59 -0.24
N PHE A 256 -19.84 -5.45 0.30
CA PHE A 256 -18.75 -6.34 -0.07
C PHE A 256 -19.01 -7.75 0.45
N GLU A 257 -19.16 -8.66 -0.49
CA GLU A 257 -19.24 -10.10 -0.23
C GLU A 257 -18.12 -10.80 -1.00
N LEU A 258 -17.68 -11.94 -0.50
CA LEU A 258 -16.73 -12.80 -1.19
C LEU A 258 -17.43 -13.59 -2.30
N TYR A 259 -16.74 -13.73 -3.42
CA TYR A 259 -17.16 -14.49 -4.59
C TYR A 259 -16.05 -15.44 -5.01
N GLU A 260 -16.44 -16.58 -5.58
CA GLU A 260 -15.57 -17.42 -6.39
C GLU A 260 -16.01 -17.41 -7.85
N ALA A 261 -15.07 -17.59 -8.77
CA ALA A 261 -15.33 -17.86 -10.18
C ALA A 261 -14.23 -18.78 -10.73
N GLY A 262 -14.46 -19.37 -11.90
CA GLY A 262 -13.39 -20.01 -12.67
C GLY A 262 -12.39 -18.96 -13.16
N VAL A 263 -11.17 -19.39 -13.48
CA VAL A 263 -10.13 -18.50 -14.06
C VAL A 263 -10.50 -17.89 -15.41
N ASP A 264 -11.55 -18.38 -16.07
CA ASP A 264 -12.13 -17.79 -17.29
C ASP A 264 -13.31 -16.83 -16.99
N GLY A 265 -13.57 -16.56 -15.71
CA GLY A 265 -14.72 -15.77 -15.22
C GLY A 265 -16.05 -16.52 -15.21
N SER A 266 -16.07 -17.80 -15.57
CA SER A 266 -17.30 -18.60 -15.56
C SER A 266 -17.69 -19.04 -14.15
N GLY A 267 -18.94 -19.46 -13.96
CA GLY A 267 -19.37 -20.11 -12.71
C GLY A 267 -19.39 -19.22 -11.47
N LEU A 268 -19.49 -17.89 -11.63
CA LEU A 268 -19.52 -16.93 -10.52
C LEU A 268 -20.51 -17.34 -9.42
N ARG A 269 -20.02 -17.46 -8.20
CA ARG A 269 -20.78 -17.87 -7.02
C ARG A 269 -20.38 -17.05 -5.81
N ARG A 270 -21.37 -16.49 -5.12
CA ARG A 270 -21.16 -15.80 -3.85
C ARG A 270 -20.85 -16.81 -2.72
N LEU A 271 -19.87 -16.50 -1.89
CA LEU A 271 -19.38 -17.32 -0.78
C LEU A 271 -19.91 -16.88 0.57
N THR A 272 -20.08 -15.58 0.77
CA THR A 272 -20.58 -14.99 2.01
C THR A 272 -21.94 -14.34 1.81
N ASP A 273 -22.68 -14.16 2.90
CA ASP A 273 -23.97 -13.47 2.91
C ASP A 273 -24.15 -12.85 4.30
N SER A 274 -23.15 -12.06 4.70
CA SER A 274 -23.09 -11.46 6.03
C SER A 274 -23.14 -9.94 5.88
N PRO A 275 -24.05 -9.24 6.60
CA PRO A 275 -24.15 -7.79 6.47
C PRO A 275 -22.81 -7.11 6.80
N GLY A 276 -22.34 -6.26 5.90
CA GLY A 276 -21.11 -5.49 6.10
C GLY A 276 -20.06 -5.75 5.03
N TYR A 277 -18.82 -5.82 5.46
CA TYR A 277 -17.64 -5.92 4.60
C TYR A 277 -17.02 -7.28 4.81
N ASP A 278 -17.02 -8.13 3.78
CA ASP A 278 -16.22 -9.35 3.67
C ASP A 278 -15.29 -9.20 2.46
N ALA A 279 -13.99 -9.00 2.68
CA ALA A 279 -13.03 -8.75 1.60
C ALA A 279 -11.59 -9.15 1.97
N GLU A 280 -10.62 -8.80 1.11
CA GLU A 280 -9.18 -9.00 1.36
C GLU A 280 -8.83 -10.49 1.55
N ALA A 281 -9.51 -11.37 0.81
CA ALA A 281 -9.38 -12.81 0.96
C ALA A 281 -8.12 -13.37 0.28
N THR A 282 -7.36 -14.20 1.00
CA THR A 282 -6.20 -14.93 0.46
C THR A 282 -6.22 -16.39 0.87
N TRP A 283 -5.67 -17.26 0.02
CA TRP A 283 -5.80 -18.71 0.14
C TRP A 283 -4.54 -19.35 0.72
N CYS A 284 -4.69 -20.36 1.58
CA CYS A 284 -3.55 -21.18 2.00
C CYS A 284 -3.19 -22.19 0.88
N HIS A 285 -1.94 -22.22 0.45
CA HIS A 285 -1.50 -23.10 -0.64
C HIS A 285 -1.67 -24.62 -0.40
N ARG A 286 -1.82 -25.05 0.86
CA ARG A 286 -2.14 -26.44 1.23
C ARG A 286 -3.63 -26.80 1.03
N GLY A 287 -4.43 -25.88 0.51
CA GLY A 287 -5.83 -26.06 0.17
C GLY A 287 -6.79 -25.95 1.36
N GLY A 288 -8.09 -25.89 1.08
CA GLY A 288 -9.16 -26.10 2.06
C GLY A 288 -9.51 -24.94 2.99
N LYS A 289 -8.72 -23.85 3.01
CA LYS A 289 -8.92 -22.70 3.89
C LYS A 289 -8.43 -21.40 3.25
N PHE A 290 -9.14 -20.31 3.51
CA PHE A 290 -8.71 -18.96 3.18
C PHE A 290 -8.99 -17.99 4.34
N VAL A 291 -8.14 -16.98 4.46
CA VAL A 291 -8.24 -15.90 5.45
C VAL A 291 -8.84 -14.68 4.77
N PHE A 292 -9.63 -13.90 5.48
CA PHE A 292 -10.25 -12.69 4.95
C PHE A 292 -10.58 -11.72 6.10
N THR A 293 -10.84 -10.47 5.76
CA THR A 293 -11.26 -9.44 6.71
C THR A 293 -12.77 -9.32 6.74
N SER A 294 -13.35 -9.24 7.94
CA SER A 294 -14.78 -8.99 8.11
C SER A 294 -15.14 -8.02 9.21
N VAL A 295 -16.22 -7.26 9.02
CA VAL A 295 -16.84 -6.40 10.04
C VAL A 295 -17.94 -7.08 10.86
N ARG A 296 -18.19 -8.38 10.64
CA ARG A 296 -19.40 -9.09 11.14
C ARG A 296 -19.62 -9.06 12.65
N ASP A 297 -18.57 -8.93 13.43
CA ASP A 297 -18.63 -8.86 14.90
C ASP A 297 -18.43 -7.44 15.45
N GLY A 298 -18.60 -6.42 14.59
CA GLY A 298 -18.60 -5.00 14.95
C GLY A 298 -17.24 -4.31 14.86
N ASP A 299 -16.18 -5.04 14.53
CA ASP A 299 -14.85 -4.52 14.21
C ASP A 299 -14.29 -5.23 12.97
N LEU A 300 -13.29 -4.64 12.31
CA LEU A 300 -12.59 -5.25 11.18
C LEU A 300 -11.54 -6.25 11.69
N ASP A 301 -11.95 -7.51 11.78
CA ASP A 301 -11.07 -8.60 12.24
C ASP A 301 -10.73 -9.57 11.11
N LEU A 302 -9.75 -10.45 11.37
CA LEU A 302 -9.45 -11.57 10.50
C LEU A 302 -10.31 -12.78 10.82
N TYR A 303 -10.76 -13.46 9.77
CA TYR A 303 -11.53 -14.69 9.83
C TYR A 303 -10.93 -15.72 8.88
N GLU A 304 -11.08 -16.99 9.23
CA GLU A 304 -10.75 -18.12 8.36
C GLU A 304 -12.04 -18.83 7.95
N MET A 305 -12.22 -19.07 6.65
CA MET A 305 -13.30 -19.89 6.11
C MET A 305 -12.73 -21.15 5.45
N ASN A 306 -13.40 -22.29 5.64
CA ASN A 306 -13.10 -23.51 4.91
C ASN A 306 -14.00 -23.68 3.67
N GLU A 307 -13.71 -24.67 2.83
CA GLU A 307 -14.49 -24.92 1.60
C GLU A 307 -15.97 -25.30 1.84
N ALA A 308 -16.31 -25.77 3.03
CA ALA A 308 -17.70 -26.02 3.42
C ALA A 308 -18.45 -24.73 3.81
N GLY A 309 -17.76 -23.60 3.90
CA GLY A 309 -18.31 -22.32 4.34
C GLY A 309 -18.32 -22.15 5.86
N GLU A 310 -17.64 -23.00 6.62
CA GLU A 310 -17.52 -22.85 8.07
C GLU A 310 -16.50 -21.77 8.39
N VAL A 311 -16.88 -20.81 9.23
CA VAL A 311 -16.06 -19.64 9.56
C VAL A 311 -15.66 -19.63 11.04
N ARG A 312 -14.41 -19.23 11.32
CA ARG A 312 -13.92 -18.89 12.65
C ARG A 312 -13.21 -17.53 12.65
N ARG A 313 -13.35 -16.77 13.73
CA ARG A 313 -12.62 -15.51 13.98
C ARG A 313 -11.19 -15.83 14.46
N LEU A 314 -10.21 -15.03 14.03
CA LEU A 314 -8.79 -15.17 14.38
C LEU A 314 -8.28 -14.03 15.26
N THR A 315 -8.79 -12.82 15.09
CA THR A 315 -8.40 -11.64 15.88
C THR A 315 -9.60 -11.03 16.58
N GLU A 316 -9.39 -10.41 17.75
CA GLU A 316 -10.46 -9.81 18.58
C GLU A 316 -10.06 -8.46 19.20
N GLU A 317 -8.86 -7.97 18.91
CA GLU A 317 -8.34 -6.74 19.51
C GLU A 317 -8.80 -5.53 18.71
N ALA A 318 -9.27 -4.49 19.41
CA ALA A 318 -9.86 -3.33 18.77
C ALA A 318 -8.91 -2.63 17.78
N GLY A 319 -9.42 -2.39 16.57
CA GLY A 319 -8.69 -1.79 15.46
C GLY A 319 -8.88 -2.55 14.16
N TYR A 320 -8.32 -2.01 13.08
CA TYR A 320 -8.45 -2.61 11.76
C TYR A 320 -7.38 -3.69 11.55
N ASP A 321 -7.77 -4.96 11.49
CA ASP A 321 -6.98 -6.06 10.96
C ASP A 321 -7.33 -6.37 9.48
N GLY A 322 -6.35 -6.23 8.58
CA GLY A 322 -6.55 -6.29 7.13
C GLY A 322 -5.44 -7.00 6.36
N GLY A 323 -5.72 -7.35 5.10
CA GLY A 323 -4.73 -7.74 4.09
C GLY A 323 -3.82 -8.87 4.53
N ALA A 324 -4.41 -9.97 5.02
CA ALA A 324 -3.68 -11.09 5.60
C ALA A 324 -3.20 -12.08 4.53
N PHE A 325 -2.01 -12.65 4.72
CA PHE A 325 -1.43 -13.68 3.86
C PHE A 325 -0.87 -14.84 4.67
N TYR A 326 -1.09 -16.07 4.19
CA TYR A 326 -0.44 -17.26 4.75
C TYR A 326 1.05 -17.32 4.39
N SER A 327 1.84 -17.92 5.28
CA SER A 327 3.24 -18.27 5.02
C SER A 327 3.37 -19.31 3.89
N PRO A 328 4.57 -19.48 3.29
CA PRO A 328 4.83 -20.48 2.24
C PRO A 328 4.64 -21.93 2.68
N ASP A 329 4.38 -22.18 3.96
CA ASP A 329 4.04 -23.49 4.52
C ASP A 329 2.67 -23.48 5.24
N CYS A 330 1.91 -22.39 5.15
CA CYS A 330 0.63 -22.16 5.84
C CYS A 330 0.67 -22.36 7.36
N SER A 331 1.84 -22.30 8.00
CA SER A 331 1.93 -22.41 9.46
C SER A 331 1.68 -21.07 10.17
N GLU A 332 1.85 -19.96 9.47
CA GLU A 332 1.69 -18.60 10.00
C GLU A 332 0.83 -17.73 9.07
N ILE A 333 0.34 -16.63 9.62
CA ILE A 333 -0.37 -15.55 8.91
C ILE A 333 0.33 -14.23 9.23
N VAL A 334 0.62 -13.42 8.20
CA VAL A 334 1.08 -12.04 8.33
C VAL A 334 -0.04 -11.09 7.91
N TRP A 335 -0.22 -9.97 8.59
CA TRP A 335 -1.26 -9.00 8.26
C TRP A 335 -0.87 -7.58 8.69
N ARG A 336 -1.66 -6.60 8.22
CA ARG A 336 -1.57 -5.21 8.68
C ARG A 336 -2.65 -4.94 9.73
N ALA A 337 -2.30 -4.14 10.74
CA ALA A 337 -3.14 -3.90 11.90
C ALA A 337 -3.00 -2.46 12.41
N SER A 338 -4.12 -1.83 12.78
CA SER A 338 -4.10 -0.67 13.68
C SER A 338 -4.47 -1.09 15.10
N ARG A 339 -3.87 -0.43 16.10
CA ARG A 339 -4.18 -0.62 17.53
C ARG A 339 -4.45 0.73 18.20
N PRO A 340 -5.52 1.45 17.79
CA PRO A 340 -5.80 2.79 18.28
C PRO A 340 -6.22 2.76 19.76
N GLN A 341 -5.88 3.83 20.49
CA GLN A 341 -6.22 4.00 21.91
C GLN A 341 -6.75 5.41 22.16
N GLY A 342 -7.50 5.60 23.25
CA GLY A 342 -8.04 6.91 23.64
C GLY A 342 -8.85 7.56 22.51
N GLN A 343 -8.55 8.82 22.19
CA GLN A 343 -9.27 9.58 21.17
C GLN A 343 -9.20 8.94 19.77
N ALA A 344 -8.09 8.28 19.44
CA ALA A 344 -7.94 7.60 18.15
C ALA A 344 -8.87 6.40 18.04
N LEU A 345 -9.14 5.70 19.15
CA LEU A 345 -10.09 4.58 19.18
C LEU A 345 -11.52 5.08 19.01
N GLU A 346 -11.88 6.19 19.65
CA GLU A 346 -13.18 6.82 19.47
C GLU A 346 -13.39 7.28 18.02
N ASP A 347 -12.37 7.88 17.40
CA ASP A 347 -12.41 8.29 16.00
C ASP A 347 -12.57 7.08 15.06
N TYR A 348 -11.79 6.03 15.28
CA TYR A 348 -11.88 4.77 14.55
C TYR A 348 -13.30 4.20 14.62
N GLN A 349 -13.86 4.05 15.82
CA GLN A 349 -15.21 3.51 16.02
C GLN A 349 -16.30 4.39 15.38
N ARG A 350 -16.13 5.73 15.45
CA ARG A 350 -17.04 6.69 14.81
C ARG A 350 -17.01 6.57 13.28
N LEU A 351 -15.82 6.44 12.69
CA LEU A 351 -15.67 6.23 11.25
C LEU A 351 -16.23 4.87 10.83
N LEU A 352 -15.94 3.80 11.57
CA LEU A 352 -16.42 2.46 11.24
C LEU A 352 -17.95 2.38 11.29
N GLY A 353 -18.59 3.06 12.24
CA GLY A 353 -20.05 3.21 12.29
C GLY A 353 -20.67 3.97 11.10
N GLN A 354 -19.84 4.59 10.26
CA GLN A 354 -20.21 5.23 8.99
C GLN A 354 -19.69 4.46 7.77
N ALA A 355 -19.26 3.20 7.94
CA ALA A 355 -18.62 2.40 6.90
C ALA A 355 -17.33 3.03 6.36
N LEU A 356 -16.52 3.61 7.24
CA LEU A 356 -15.26 4.29 6.90
C LEU A 356 -14.13 3.85 7.82
N VAL A 357 -12.90 3.88 7.31
CA VAL A 357 -11.68 3.75 8.13
C VAL A 357 -10.61 4.74 7.70
N ARG A 358 -9.69 5.04 8.61
CA ARG A 358 -8.48 5.83 8.33
C ARG A 358 -7.25 4.95 8.48
N PRO A 359 -6.61 4.53 7.37
CA PRO A 359 -5.49 3.59 7.42
C PRO A 359 -4.14 4.31 7.52
N SER A 360 -4.03 5.30 8.39
CA SER A 360 -2.85 6.18 8.49
C SER A 360 -1.70 5.58 9.29
N VAL A 361 -2.00 4.74 10.28
CA VAL A 361 -1.00 3.99 11.07
C VAL A 361 -1.43 2.53 11.07
N MET A 362 -0.71 1.72 10.30
CA MET A 362 -0.97 0.30 10.11
C MET A 362 0.36 -0.42 10.29
N GLU A 363 0.51 -1.15 11.38
CA GLU A 363 1.71 -1.92 11.70
C GLU A 363 1.54 -3.37 11.22
N LEU A 364 2.65 -4.06 10.99
CA LEU A 364 2.62 -5.46 10.58
C LEU A 364 2.67 -6.38 11.79
N PHE A 365 1.92 -7.48 11.72
CA PHE A 365 1.88 -8.52 12.74
C PHE A 365 2.00 -9.89 12.08
N VAL A 366 2.42 -10.87 12.88
CA VAL A 366 2.45 -12.28 12.51
C VAL A 366 1.89 -13.15 13.63
N MET A 367 1.21 -14.23 13.29
CA MET A 367 0.59 -15.18 14.21
C MET A 367 0.68 -16.59 13.62
N ASP A 368 0.47 -17.60 14.46
CA ASP A 368 0.27 -18.97 14.00
C ASP A 368 -1.06 -19.05 13.21
N ALA A 369 -1.15 -19.93 12.22
CA ALA A 369 -2.33 -20.09 11.40
C ALA A 369 -3.59 -20.52 12.19
N ASP A 370 -3.43 -20.98 13.44
CA ASP A 370 -4.56 -21.26 14.33
C ASP A 370 -5.10 -20.01 15.07
N GLY A 371 -4.45 -18.85 14.92
CA GLY A 371 -4.76 -17.59 15.61
C GLY A 371 -3.92 -17.35 16.87
N GLY A 372 -3.08 -18.30 17.28
CA GLY A 372 -2.22 -18.18 18.43
C GLY A 372 -0.97 -17.32 18.20
N ASN A 373 -0.29 -16.96 19.29
CA ASN A 373 1.06 -16.38 19.28
C ASN A 373 1.23 -15.11 18.41
N ALA A 374 0.18 -14.30 18.30
CA ALA A 374 0.23 -13.00 17.62
C ALA A 374 1.32 -12.09 18.21
N ARG A 375 2.14 -11.50 17.33
CA ARG A 375 3.18 -10.55 17.70
C ARG A 375 3.41 -9.51 16.61
N GLN A 376 3.79 -8.31 17.03
CA GLN A 376 4.06 -7.18 16.15
C GLN A 376 5.46 -7.29 15.51
N LEU A 377 5.56 -6.91 14.24
CA LEU A 377 6.79 -6.88 13.44
C LEU A 377 7.33 -5.46 13.24
N THR A 378 6.45 -4.49 12.96
CA THR A 378 6.85 -3.08 12.76
C THR A 378 6.32 -2.20 13.89
N SER A 379 7.04 -1.12 14.21
CA SER A 379 6.59 -0.08 15.15
C SER A 379 7.18 1.26 14.71
N ASN A 380 6.83 1.67 13.49
CA ASN A 380 7.41 2.83 12.82
C ASN A 380 6.44 4.02 12.72
N GLY A 381 5.20 3.86 13.19
CA GLY A 381 4.18 4.91 13.15
C GLY A 381 3.73 5.26 11.72
N ALA A 382 4.03 4.40 10.77
CA ALA A 382 3.77 4.57 9.34
C ALA A 382 2.55 3.74 8.92
N ALA A 383 2.12 3.93 7.68
CA ALA A 383 1.21 3.01 7.03
C ALA A 383 2.05 1.91 6.37
N ASN A 384 1.87 0.66 6.81
CA ASN A 384 2.51 -0.52 6.22
C ASN A 384 1.43 -1.39 5.55
N PHE A 385 1.58 -1.66 4.25
CA PHE A 385 0.56 -2.31 3.41
C PHE A 385 1.12 -3.47 2.59
N GLY A 386 0.23 -4.42 2.26
CA GLY A 386 0.52 -5.57 1.41
C GLY A 386 1.70 -6.39 1.92
N PRO A 387 1.70 -6.85 3.19
CA PRO A 387 2.76 -7.72 3.67
C PRO A 387 2.68 -9.07 2.96
N TYR A 388 3.80 -9.56 2.44
CA TYR A 388 3.87 -10.87 1.81
C TYR A 388 5.13 -11.61 2.26
N PHE A 389 5.02 -12.91 2.51
CA PHE A 389 6.17 -13.72 2.88
C PHE A 389 7.11 -13.88 1.68
N HIS A 390 8.39 -13.66 1.91
CA HIS A 390 9.41 -14.19 1.03
C HIS A 390 9.36 -15.74 1.06
N PRO A 391 9.68 -16.45 -0.03
CA PRO A 391 9.59 -17.92 -0.08
C PRO A 391 10.44 -18.69 0.95
N ASP A 392 11.45 -18.06 1.55
CA ASP A 392 12.19 -18.62 2.69
C ASP A 392 11.37 -18.70 3.99
N GLY A 393 10.21 -18.05 4.04
CA GLY A 393 9.30 -18.00 5.18
C GLY A 393 9.81 -17.17 6.36
N GLN A 394 10.99 -16.57 6.31
CA GLN A 394 11.57 -15.74 7.38
C GLN A 394 11.42 -14.24 7.11
N ARG A 395 11.56 -13.82 5.85
CA ARG A 395 11.46 -12.40 5.48
C ARG A 395 10.04 -12.05 5.03
N ILE A 396 9.63 -10.82 5.31
CA ILE A 396 8.36 -10.24 4.86
C ILE A 396 8.66 -9.01 4.01
N ILE A 397 8.17 -8.98 2.77
CA ILE A 397 8.18 -7.77 1.94
C ILE A 397 6.88 -7.00 2.15
N PHE A 398 6.93 -5.67 2.17
CA PHE A 398 5.77 -4.81 2.37
C PHE A 398 6.01 -3.43 1.80
N SER A 399 4.94 -2.65 1.66
CA SER A 399 4.96 -1.24 1.24
C SER A 399 4.89 -0.36 2.47
N SER A 400 5.70 0.69 2.57
CA SER A 400 5.64 1.64 3.69
C SER A 400 5.92 3.08 3.26
N ASN A 401 5.26 4.02 3.92
CA ASN A 401 5.60 5.45 3.82
C ASN A 401 6.57 5.90 4.93
N ALA A 402 7.17 4.96 5.67
CA ALA A 402 8.17 5.26 6.68
C ALA A 402 9.37 6.01 6.08
N GLY A 403 9.73 7.15 6.68
CA GLY A 403 10.93 7.91 6.31
C GLY A 403 10.83 8.76 5.04
N THR A 404 9.71 8.73 4.30
CA THR A 404 9.55 9.54 3.07
C THR A 404 9.21 11.00 3.37
N GLY A 405 8.54 11.26 4.51
CA GLY A 405 8.04 12.59 4.85
C GLY A 405 6.91 13.08 3.94
N HIS A 406 6.36 12.18 3.12
CA HIS A 406 5.32 12.41 2.14
C HIS A 406 4.30 11.27 2.17
N ASP A 407 3.06 11.58 2.55
CA ASP A 407 2.03 10.57 2.87
C ASP A 407 1.60 9.66 1.69
N ARG A 408 1.97 10.02 0.45
CA ARG A 408 1.67 9.25 -0.76
C ARG A 408 2.92 8.60 -1.38
N GLU A 409 4.09 8.88 -0.81
CA GLU A 409 5.32 8.22 -1.21
C GLU A 409 5.45 6.94 -0.40
N PHE A 410 5.37 5.81 -1.09
CA PHE A 410 5.53 4.48 -0.53
C PHE A 410 6.71 3.82 -1.22
N GLU A 411 7.51 3.14 -0.42
CA GLU A 411 8.62 2.34 -0.87
C GLU A 411 8.41 0.90 -0.39
N LEU A 412 9.00 -0.06 -1.08
CA LEU A 412 9.05 -1.44 -0.64
C LEU A 412 10.14 -1.59 0.42
N PHE A 413 9.85 -2.36 1.44
CA PHE A 413 10.76 -2.75 2.52
C PHE A 413 10.71 -4.25 2.71
N MET A 414 11.79 -4.81 3.22
CA MET A 414 11.87 -6.20 3.67
C MET A 414 12.23 -6.23 5.15
N ILE A 415 11.57 -7.08 5.93
CA ILE A 415 11.86 -7.28 7.36
C ILE A 415 12.08 -8.75 7.69
N ASP A 416 13.13 -9.06 8.43
CA ASP A 416 13.31 -10.39 9.04
C ASP A 416 12.35 -10.52 10.23
N LYS A 417 11.46 -11.51 10.20
CA LYS A 417 10.41 -11.62 11.20
C LYS A 417 10.93 -11.97 12.60
N THR A 418 12.18 -12.42 12.75
CA THR A 418 12.77 -12.83 14.03
C THR A 418 13.70 -11.77 14.58
N THR A 419 14.61 -11.22 13.77
CA THR A 419 15.57 -10.19 14.21
C THR A 419 14.96 -8.78 14.16
N LEU A 420 13.87 -8.59 13.39
CA LEU A 420 13.25 -7.31 13.08
C LEU A 420 14.18 -6.35 12.32
N GLU A 421 15.29 -6.86 11.78
CA GLU A 421 16.13 -6.09 10.88
C GLU A 421 15.36 -5.77 9.60
N THR A 422 15.38 -4.50 9.21
CA THR A 422 14.60 -3.97 8.08
C THR A 422 15.52 -3.33 7.07
N GLU A 423 15.28 -3.60 5.80
CA GLU A 423 15.93 -2.97 4.65
C GLU A 423 14.89 -2.30 3.73
N GLN A 424 15.27 -1.19 3.12
CA GLN A 424 14.48 -0.54 2.07
C GLN A 424 14.90 -1.13 0.72
N VAL A 425 13.93 -1.57 -0.08
CA VAL A 425 14.13 -2.30 -1.34
C VAL A 425 14.02 -1.36 -2.54
N THR A 426 13.02 -0.47 -2.56
CA THR A 426 12.86 0.55 -3.61
C THR A 426 13.31 1.92 -3.13
N HIS A 427 13.73 2.77 -4.07
CA HIS A 427 14.14 4.14 -3.78
C HIS A 427 13.63 5.11 -4.85
N SER A 428 12.48 4.80 -5.43
CA SER A 428 11.93 5.49 -6.59
C SER A 428 10.85 6.46 -6.16
N ARG A 429 10.84 7.66 -6.74
CA ARG A 429 9.83 8.67 -6.37
C ARG A 429 8.43 8.17 -6.75
N GLY A 430 7.48 8.39 -5.85
CA GLY A 430 6.06 8.08 -6.07
C GLY A 430 5.62 6.93 -5.19
N PHE A 431 4.67 6.15 -5.67
CA PHE A 431 4.18 4.96 -5.00
C PHE A 431 4.87 3.71 -5.54
N ASP A 432 5.39 2.89 -4.65
CA ASP A 432 5.68 1.47 -4.85
C ASP A 432 4.92 0.67 -3.79
N GLY A 433 4.08 -0.28 -4.21
CA GLY A 433 3.31 -1.06 -3.26
C GLY A 433 2.67 -2.33 -3.80
N PHE A 434 2.01 -3.04 -2.88
CA PHE A 434 1.42 -4.37 -3.10
C PHE A 434 2.42 -5.38 -3.69
N PRO A 435 3.60 -5.56 -3.05
CA PRO A 435 4.60 -6.49 -3.53
C PRO A 435 4.17 -7.95 -3.34
N GLN A 436 4.51 -8.82 -4.29
CA GLN A 436 4.37 -10.25 -4.13
C GLN A 436 5.48 -11.00 -4.87
N PHE A 437 6.09 -11.98 -4.19
CA PHE A 437 7.04 -12.90 -4.80
C PHE A 437 6.32 -13.97 -5.59
N SER A 438 6.94 -14.40 -6.69
CA SER A 438 6.57 -15.63 -7.35
C SER A 438 6.77 -16.83 -6.41
N PRO A 439 6.00 -17.91 -6.61
CA PRO A 439 6.14 -19.18 -5.91
C PRO A 439 7.58 -19.68 -5.66
N ASP A 440 8.49 -19.46 -6.62
CA ASP A 440 9.90 -19.85 -6.58
C ASP A 440 10.84 -18.79 -5.97
N GLY A 441 10.38 -17.55 -5.79
CA GLY A 441 11.18 -16.43 -5.30
C GLY A 441 12.05 -15.74 -6.33
N GLU A 442 11.96 -16.11 -7.60
CA GLU A 442 12.81 -15.56 -8.66
C GLU A 442 12.27 -14.27 -9.25
N TRP A 443 10.98 -13.99 -9.07
CA TRP A 443 10.32 -12.79 -9.58
C TRP A 443 9.59 -12.05 -8.47
N LEU A 444 9.60 -10.74 -8.55
CA LEU A 444 8.77 -9.86 -7.73
C LEU A 444 7.85 -9.07 -8.65
N VAL A 445 6.54 -9.10 -8.36
CA VAL A 445 5.57 -8.18 -8.95
C VAL A 445 5.20 -7.10 -7.93
N TRP A 446 4.99 -5.87 -8.39
CA TRP A 446 4.47 -4.78 -7.56
C TRP A 446 3.75 -3.73 -8.42
N ALA A 447 2.95 -2.89 -7.78
CA ALA A 447 2.29 -1.74 -8.39
C ALA A 447 3.13 -0.47 -8.16
N SER A 448 3.27 0.37 -9.18
CA SER A 448 4.14 1.54 -9.10
C SER A 448 3.73 2.71 -9.99
N ASN A 449 4.07 3.92 -9.56
CA ASN A 449 4.05 5.14 -10.39
C ASN A 449 5.40 5.42 -11.07
N ARG A 450 6.41 4.55 -10.98
CA ARG A 450 7.78 4.82 -11.47
C ARG A 450 7.89 5.21 -12.94
N ALA A 451 6.93 4.84 -13.79
CA ALA A 451 6.91 5.25 -15.20
C ALA A 451 6.48 6.72 -15.40
N ASP A 452 5.67 7.25 -14.49
CA ASP A 452 5.24 8.66 -14.46
C ASP A 452 5.03 9.12 -13.01
N PRO A 453 6.11 9.44 -12.26
CA PRO A 453 6.04 9.79 -10.83
C PRO A 453 5.25 11.07 -10.52
N ASP A 454 5.07 11.94 -11.51
CA ASP A 454 4.25 13.16 -11.39
C ASP A 454 2.80 12.91 -11.83
N GLY A 455 2.56 11.79 -12.51
CA GLY A 455 1.25 11.31 -12.90
C GLY A 455 0.49 10.68 -11.72
N ARG A 456 -0.71 10.20 -12.03
CA ARG A 456 -1.54 9.46 -11.06
C ARG A 456 -1.68 7.98 -11.38
N SER A 457 -1.20 7.54 -12.55
CA SER A 457 -1.40 6.19 -13.03
C SER A 457 -0.51 5.18 -12.32
N THR A 458 -1.15 4.22 -11.67
CA THR A 458 -0.49 3.08 -11.03
C THR A 458 -0.46 1.90 -11.99
N ASN A 459 0.74 1.42 -12.30
CA ASN A 459 0.95 0.32 -13.25
C ASN A 459 1.66 -0.86 -12.58
N LEU A 460 1.48 -2.05 -13.13
CA LEU A 460 2.17 -3.25 -12.66
C LEU A 460 3.58 -3.33 -13.25
N PHE A 461 4.52 -3.72 -12.41
CA PHE A 461 5.90 -3.99 -12.78
C PHE A 461 6.30 -5.37 -12.27
N ILE A 462 7.25 -5.97 -12.96
CA ILE A 462 7.86 -7.24 -12.57
C ILE A 462 9.37 -7.12 -12.74
N ALA A 463 10.13 -7.69 -11.81
CA ALA A 463 11.58 -7.78 -11.88
C ALA A 463 12.03 -9.16 -11.47
N ARG A 464 13.12 -9.61 -12.07
CA ARG A 464 13.85 -10.77 -11.56
C ARG A 464 14.55 -10.36 -10.27
N TRP A 465 14.36 -11.15 -9.22
CA TRP A 465 14.91 -10.92 -7.90
C TRP A 465 16.38 -11.34 -7.85
N VAL A 466 17.21 -10.54 -7.18
CA VAL A 466 18.63 -10.79 -6.96
C VAL A 466 18.90 -10.70 -5.46
N GLU A 467 19.46 -11.75 -4.86
CA GLU A 467 19.83 -11.79 -3.43
C GLU A 467 21.10 -11.00 -3.08
#